data_AF-A0A7V7L683-F1
#
_entry.id   AF-A0A7V7L683-F1
#
_cell.length_a   1.000
_cell.length_b   1.000
_cell.length_c   1.000
_cell.angle_alpha   90.00
_cell.angle_beta   90.00
_cell.angle_gamma   90.00
#
_symmetry.space_group_name_H-M   'P 1'
#
loop_
_entity.id
_entity.type
_entity.pdbx_description
1 polymer ?
#
loop_
_entity_poly.entity_id
_entity_poly.type
_entity_poly.pdbx_seq_one_letter_code
_entity_poly.pdbx_strand_id
1 'polypeptide(L)' 'MRVQFIHKENEEVRNLIPNNLLTVPATGDIIEDPAPGGEKYKVESVIHQNVFNSPGEHSITVNLIKL' A
#
# COMPACT_ATOMS: atom_id res chain seq x y z
N MET A 1 2.05 5.95 12.24
CA MET A 1 1.74 5.82 10.81
C MET A 1 1.43 4.36 10.52
N ARG A 2 0.27 4.07 9.92
CA ARG A 2 -0.09 2.71 9.44
C ARG A 2 -0.22 2.76 7.93
N VAL A 3 0.45 1.87 7.21
CA VAL A 3 0.36 1.75 5.75
C VAL A 3 -0.38 0.46 5.42
N GLN A 4 -1.34 0.52 4.51
CA GLN A 4 -2.12 -0.62 4.04
C GLN A 4 -2.08 -0.68 2.51
N PHE A 5 -1.87 -1.87 1.97
CA PHE A 5 -1.92 -2.11 0.53
C PHE A 5 -3.23 -2.80 0.18
N ILE A 6 -3.99 -2.25 -0.76
CA ILE A 6 -5.30 -2.78 -1.15
C ILE A 6 -5.26 -3.09 -2.64
N HIS A 7 -5.57 -4.33 -3.00
CA HIS A 7 -5.78 -4.70 -4.39
C HIS A 7 -7.13 -4.17 -4.86
N LYS A 8 -7.14 -3.31 -5.88
CA LYS A 8 -8.34 -2.55 -6.27
C LYS A 8 -9.47 -3.42 -6.84
N GLU A 9 -9.15 -4.50 -7.57
CA GLU A 9 -10.17 -5.32 -8.20
C GLU A 9 -11.03 -6.10 -7.19
N ASN A 10 -10.41 -6.56 -6.11
CA ASN A 10 -11.04 -7.45 -5.14
C ASN A 10 -11.14 -6.84 -3.74
N GLU A 11 -10.71 -5.59 -3.57
CA GLU A 11 -10.53 -4.88 -2.29
C GLU A 11 -9.73 -5.67 -1.24
N GLU A 12 -8.88 -6.59 -1.72
CA GLU A 12 -8.14 -7.51 -0.85
C GLU A 12 -6.95 -6.77 -0.22
N VAL A 13 -6.87 -6.79 1.11
CA VAL A 13 -5.73 -6.24 1.83
C VAL A 13 -4.53 -7.16 1.67
N ARG A 14 -3.45 -6.63 1.11
CA ARG A 14 -2.20 -7.35 0.89
C ARG A 14 -1.10 -6.84 1.81
N ASN A 15 -0.24 -7.75 2.27
CA ASN A 15 0.97 -7.41 3.01
C ASN A 15 2.19 -7.53 2.08
N LEU A 16 2.26 -6.66 1.08
CA LEU A 16 3.29 -6.77 0.02
C LEU A 16 4.66 -6.26 0.42
N ILE A 17 4.79 -5.59 1.56
CA ILE A 17 6.08 -5.06 1.98
C ILE A 17 6.32 -5.36 3.45
N PRO A 18 7.49 -5.92 3.81
CA PRO A 18 7.86 -6.03 5.22
C PRO A 18 7.74 -4.65 5.88
N ASN A 19 7.14 -4.64 7.07
CA ASN A 19 6.78 -3.47 7.91
C ASN A 19 7.91 -2.44 8.19
N ASN A 20 9.08 -2.57 7.57
CA ASN A 20 10.26 -1.72 7.73
C ASN A 20 10.43 -0.67 6.63
N LEU A 21 9.44 -0.45 5.75
CA LEU A 21 9.54 0.66 4.80
C LEU A 21 9.46 2.02 5.49
N LEU A 22 10.60 2.69 5.49
CA LEU A 22 10.74 4.12 5.78
C LEU A 22 10.09 5.01 4.69
N THR A 23 9.68 4.43 3.56
CA THR A 23 9.23 5.15 2.36
C THR A 23 7.94 4.57 1.83
N VAL A 24 6.93 5.43 1.67
CA VAL A 24 5.67 5.10 1.01
C VAL A 24 5.90 5.08 -0.50
N PRO A 25 5.53 4.02 -1.23
CA PRO A 25 5.69 3.98 -2.68
C PRO A 25 4.78 5.00 -3.35
N ALA A 26 5.21 5.51 -4.50
CA ALA A 26 4.50 6.52 -5.28
C ALA A 26 3.61 5.88 -6.35
N THR A 27 2.61 6.63 -6.82
CA THR A 27 1.79 6.24 -7.97
C THR A 27 2.67 5.92 -9.18
N GLY A 28 2.50 4.73 -9.75
CA GLY A 28 3.28 4.22 -10.88
C GLY A 28 4.40 3.27 -10.50
N ASP A 29 4.79 3.20 -9.22
CA ASP A 29 5.79 2.24 -8.76
C ASP A 29 5.34 0.79 -8.98
N ILE A 30 6.30 -0.11 -9.18
CA ILE A 30 6.06 -1.54 -9.27
C ILE A 30 6.52 -2.19 -7.96
N ILE A 31 5.62 -2.93 -7.33
CA ILE A 31 5.85 -3.70 -6.10
C ILE A 31 5.75 -5.18 -6.44
N GLU A 32 6.68 -5.98 -5.92
CA GLU A 32 6.68 -7.43 -6.09
C GLU A 32 6.32 -8.09 -4.75
N ASP A 33 5.38 -9.04 -4.78
CA ASP A 33 5.00 -9.83 -3.61
C ASP A 33 6.18 -10.70 -3.17
N PRO A 34 6.62 -10.63 -1.91
CA PRO A 34 7.71 -11.47 -1.39
C PRO A 34 7.35 -12.96 -1.30
N ALA A 35 6.07 -13.33 -1.48
CA ALA A 35 5.64 -14.72 -1.48
C ALA A 35 6.26 -15.54 -2.64
N PRO A 36 6.41 -16.88 -2.47
CA PRO A 36 6.87 -17.76 -3.54
C PRO A 36 5.85 -17.74 -4.69
N GLY A 37 6.12 -16.96 -5.72
CA GLY A 37 5.17 -16.63 -6.79
C GLY A 37 5.38 -15.23 -7.37
N GLY A 38 5.97 -14.31 -6.59
CA GLY A 38 6.52 -13.03 -7.09
C GLY A 38 5.52 -12.20 -7.90
N GLU A 39 4.26 -12.13 -7.45
CA GLU A 39 3.24 -11.38 -8.17
C GLU A 39 3.60 -9.90 -8.21
N LYS A 40 3.51 -9.29 -9.39
CA LYS A 40 3.85 -7.88 -9.58
C LYS A 40 2.59 -7.04 -9.60
N TYR A 41 2.68 -5.92 -8.89
CA TYR A 41 1.60 -4.97 -8.74
C TYR A 41 2.11 -3.59 -9.14
N LYS A 42 1.27 -2.81 -9.79
CA LYS A 42 1.51 -1.39 -10.03
C LYS A 42 0.71 -0.57 -9.03
N VAL A 43 1.35 0.42 -8.42
CA VAL A 43 0.67 1.39 -7.56
C VAL A 43 -0.20 2.28 -8.42
N GLU A 44 -1.50 2.23 -8.20
CA GLU A 44 -2.47 3.05 -8.92
C GLU A 44 -2.71 4.38 -8.22
N SER A 45 -2.81 4.38 -6.90
CA SER A 45 -2.99 5.60 -6.11
C SER A 45 -2.54 5.43 -4.67
N VAL A 46 -2.18 6.56 -4.04
CA VAL A 46 -1.77 6.65 -2.64
C VAL A 46 -2.64 7.69 -1.95
N ILE A 47 -3.32 7.29 -0.88
CA ILE A 47 -4.24 8.14 -0.13
C ILE A 47 -3.67 8.33 1.27
N HIS A 48 -3.35 9.58 1.60
CA HIS A 48 -2.96 9.97 2.95
C HIS A 48 -4.19 10.44 3.72
N GLN A 49 -4.55 9.71 4.77
CA GLN A 49 -5.68 10.06 5.63
C GLN A 49 -5.16 10.52 6.99
N ASN A 50 -5.43 11.78 7.29
CA ASN A 50 -5.11 12.39 8.57
C ASN A 50 -6.39 12.49 9.40
N VAL A 51 -6.37 11.96 10.62
CA VAL A 51 -7.51 12.07 11.53
C VAL A 51 -7.35 13.36 12.34
N PHE A 52 -8.06 14.41 11.93
CA PHE A 52 -7.96 15.75 12.55
C PHE A 52 -8.24 15.76 14.06
N ASN A 53 -9.06 14.83 14.56
CA ASN A 53 -9.42 14.72 15.97
C ASN A 53 -8.48 13.82 16.79
N SER A 54 -7.48 13.20 16.15
CA SER A 54 -6.54 12.26 16.79
C SER A 54 -5.11 12.57 16.30
N PRO A 55 -4.46 13.60 16.88
CA PRO A 55 -3.12 14.01 16.48
C PRO A 55 -2.15 12.84 16.71
N GLY A 56 -1.60 12.28 15.62
CA GLY A 56 -0.72 11.11 15.64
C GLY A 56 -1.29 9.90 14.89
N GLU A 57 -2.59 9.90 14.62
CA GLU A 57 -3.24 8.89 13.80
C GLU A 57 -3.20 9.28 12.33
N HIS A 58 -2.19 8.75 11.64
CA HIS A 58 -1.97 8.89 10.21
C HIS A 58 -2.04 7.51 9.57
N SER A 59 -3.01 7.31 8.68
CA SER A 59 -3.14 6.10 7.85
C SER A 59 -2.85 6.43 6.39
N ILE A 60 -2.21 5.48 5.70
CA ILE A 60 -1.88 5.59 4.29
C ILE A 60 -2.42 4.35 3.60
N THR A 61 -3.23 4.55 2.58
CA THR A 61 -3.78 3.49 1.74
C THR A 61 -3.11 3.53 0.38
N VAL A 62 -2.50 2.43 -0.02
CA VAL A 62 -1.86 2.26 -1.32
C VAL A 62 -2.72 1.30 -2.13
N ASN A 63 -3.36 1.82 -3.18
CA ASN A 63 -4.17 1.02 -4.08
C ASN A 63 -3.30 0.43 -5.18
N LEU A 64 -3.54 -0.85 -5.46
CA LEU A 64 -2.72 -1.65 -6.36
C LEU A 64 -3.57 -2.25 -7.46
N ILE A 65 -2.97 -2.39 -8.64
CA ILE A 65 -3.48 -3.21 -9.73
C ILE A 65 -2.47 -4.31 -10.05
N LYS A 66 -2.95 -5.52 -10.30
CA LYS A 66 -2.10 -6.62 -10.73
C LYS A 66 -1.59 -6.38 -12.16
N LEU A 67 -0.34 -6.76 -12.43
CA LEU A 67 0.29 -6.72 -13.75
C LEU A 67 0.19 -8.07 -14.48
#